data_AF-A0A0F7SQJ3-F1
#
_entry.id   AF-A0A0F7SQJ3-F1
#
_cell.length_a   1.000
_cell.length_b   1.000
_cell.length_c   1.000
_cell.angle_alpha   90.00
_cell.angle_beta   90.00
_cell.angle_gamma   90.00
#
_symmetry.space_group_name_H-M   'P 1'
#
loop_
_entity.id
_entity.type
_entity.pdbx_description
1 polymer ?
#
loop_
_entity_poly.entity_id
_entity_poly.type
_entity_poly.pdbx_seq_one_letter_code
_entity_poly.pdbx_strand_id
1 'polypeptide(L)'
;MRKAPYVLALPVLVVTIVAGFAALFRPDWIVSTTSPAGSPLLVRTEYGLWRKCTKATIKRNQPNTFSPHMWEGASWTLDALDVPPPSNETYIVGEWKCASIENSFIVDISNASSEMNSKGTGKFCVLWSTAGYLTILSLLPLLASCVALLVIAVGAGERQVRKSRRKKGWKGVAGCCLFSAILQIIAFAMAAHVFRTDSPRFLIHARLYTSFWLIVGASTLSLALFGALTFTGLAARAGKRWAGGRSAGKKRGRHGRNPSTGSARQAGATADENAPLLNA
;
A
#
# COMPACT_ATOMS: atom_id res chain seq x y z
N MET A 1 -28.83 -3.31 0.34
CA MET A 1 -28.02 -2.10 0.10
C MET A 1 -28.29 -1.59 -1.30
N ARG A 2 -28.33 -0.26 -1.46
CA ARG A 2 -28.36 0.41 -2.77
C ARG A 2 -27.04 0.18 -3.51
N LYS A 3 -27.01 0.38 -4.83
CA LYS A 3 -25.79 0.28 -5.64
C LYS A 3 -24.80 1.43 -5.33
N ALA A 4 -25.33 2.59 -4.93
CA ALA A 4 -24.59 3.82 -4.67
C ALA A 4 -23.29 3.67 -3.84
N PRO A 5 -23.29 3.03 -2.64
CA PRO A 5 -22.06 2.93 -1.85
C PRO A 5 -20.96 2.12 -2.55
N TYR A 6 -21.31 1.10 -3.34
CA TYR A 6 -20.32 0.31 -4.08
C TYR A 6 -19.76 1.06 -5.29
N VAL A 7 -20.61 1.82 -5.98
CA VAL A 7 -20.21 2.67 -7.11
C VAL A 7 -19.29 3.79 -6.65
N LEU A 8 -19.49 4.33 -5.44
CA LEU A 8 -18.62 5.35 -4.87
C LEU A 8 -17.34 4.77 -4.24
N ALA A 9 -17.40 3.57 -3.66
CA ALA A 9 -16.22 2.91 -3.09
C ALA A 9 -15.22 2.47 -4.17
N LEU A 10 -15.68 2.08 -5.36
CA LEU A 10 -14.83 1.61 -6.46
C LEU A 10 -13.78 2.66 -6.92
N PRO A 11 -14.12 3.91 -7.28
CA PRO A 11 -13.13 4.90 -7.70
C PRO A 11 -12.17 5.25 -6.57
N VAL A 12 -12.66 5.35 -5.32
CA VAL A 12 -11.78 5.60 -4.16
C VAL A 12 -10.76 4.47 -4.01
N LEU A 13 -11.19 3.21 -4.14
CA LEU A 13 -10.30 2.06 -4.09
C LEU A 13 -9.28 2.07 -5.24
N VAL A 14 -9.69 2.44 -6.46
CA VAL A 14 -8.78 2.61 -7.60
C VAL A 14 -7.73 3.68 -7.31
N VAL A 15 -8.13 4.83 -6.78
CA VAL A 15 -7.20 5.89 -6.38
C VAL A 15 -6.23 5.39 -5.30
N THR A 16 -6.70 4.65 -4.30
CA THR A 16 -5.85 4.04 -3.27
C THR A 16 -4.83 3.07 -3.88
N ILE A 17 -5.24 2.21 -4.82
CA ILE A 17 -4.35 1.27 -5.51
C ILE A 17 -3.28 2.03 -6.31
N VAL A 18 -3.68 3.04 -7.08
CA VAL A 18 -2.76 3.86 -7.87
C VAL A 18 -1.78 4.60 -6.96
N ALA A 19 -2.24 5.18 -5.85
CA ALA A 19 -1.37 5.82 -4.87
C ALA A 19 -0.38 4.83 -4.24
N GLY A 20 -0.83 3.61 -3.91
CA GLY A 20 0.03 2.55 -3.38
C GLY A 20 1.12 2.11 -4.38
N PHE A 21 0.76 1.91 -5.66
CA PHE A 21 1.76 1.63 -6.70
C PHE A 21 2.70 2.80 -6.95
N ALA A 22 2.19 4.03 -6.97
CA ALA A 22 3.01 5.22 -7.14
C ALA A 22 4.04 5.37 -6.01
N ALA A 23 3.63 5.13 -4.75
CA ALA A 23 4.53 5.12 -3.60
C ALA A 23 5.57 3.99 -3.70
N LEU A 24 5.22 2.84 -4.28
CA LEU A 24 6.13 1.71 -4.42
C LEU A 24 7.21 1.92 -5.48
N PHE A 25 6.86 2.52 -6.62
CA PHE A 25 7.79 2.70 -7.74
C PHE A 25 8.65 3.97 -7.64
N ARG A 26 8.23 4.95 -6.84
CA ARG A 26 8.97 6.19 -6.69
C ARG A 26 10.11 6.07 -5.65
N PRO A 27 11.31 6.59 -5.97
CA PRO A 27 12.48 6.52 -5.09
C PRO A 27 12.54 7.65 -4.03
N ASP A 28 11.50 8.47 -3.90
CA ASP A 28 11.50 9.67 -3.04
C ASP A 28 10.81 9.41 -1.68
N TRP A 29 11.18 8.35 -0.96
CA TRP A 29 10.70 8.16 0.42
C TRP A 29 11.46 9.05 1.39
N ILE A 30 12.78 8.94 1.36
CA ILE A 30 13.70 9.77 2.14
C ILE A 30 14.69 10.39 1.17
N VAL A 31 14.86 11.70 1.24
CA VAL A 31 15.93 12.37 0.49
C VAL A 31 16.87 12.99 1.51
N SER A 32 18.14 12.62 1.41
CA SER A 32 19.23 13.25 2.14
C SER A 32 20.08 14.08 1.18
N THR A 33 20.57 15.20 1.69
CA THR A 33 21.57 16.01 1.02
C THR A 33 22.78 16.09 1.93
N THR A 34 23.93 15.72 1.38
CA THR A 34 25.17 15.59 2.12
C THR A 34 26.25 16.37 1.40
N SER A 35 26.92 17.26 2.13
CA SER A 35 28.17 17.87 1.70
C SER A 35 29.28 17.24 2.55
N PRO A 36 30.17 16.42 1.98
CA PRO A 36 31.36 15.95 2.69
C PRO A 36 32.17 17.15 3.18
N ALA A 37 32.67 17.08 4.42
CA ALA A 37 33.42 18.17 5.04
C ALA A 37 34.61 18.57 4.17
N GLY A 38 34.73 19.88 3.87
CA GLY A 38 35.81 20.41 3.04
C GLY A 38 35.65 20.22 1.53
N SER A 39 34.56 19.61 1.05
CA SER A 39 34.31 19.45 -0.38
C SER A 39 33.16 20.34 -0.89
N PRO A 40 33.27 20.95 -2.08
CA PRO A 40 32.18 21.68 -2.72
C PRO A 40 31.13 20.74 -3.37
N LEU A 41 31.23 19.45 -3.11
CA LEU A 41 30.37 18.40 -3.65
C LEU A 41 29.12 18.27 -2.80
N LEU A 42 27.97 18.64 -3.34
CA LEU A 42 26.68 18.34 -2.75
C LEU A 42 26.15 17.05 -3.35
N VAL A 43 26.12 15.98 -2.56
CA VAL A 43 25.57 14.68 -2.96
C VAL A 43 24.14 14.58 -2.43
N ARG A 44 23.17 14.52 -3.35
CA ARG A 44 21.77 14.24 -3.06
C ARG A 44 21.53 12.74 -3.22
N THR A 45 20.99 12.11 -2.20
CA THR A 45 20.62 10.69 -2.21
C THR A 45 19.14 10.54 -1.96
N GLU A 46 18.45 9.85 -2.86
CA GLU A 46 17.05 9.48 -2.74
C GLU A 46 16.96 7.99 -2.43
N TYR A 47 16.36 7.68 -1.29
CA TYR A 47 16.11 6.32 -0.85
C TYR A 47 14.66 5.97 -1.18
N GLY A 48 14.50 5.03 -2.10
CA GLY A 48 13.24 4.36 -2.37
C GLY A 48 13.14 3.04 -1.62
N LEU A 49 12.00 2.39 -1.76
CA LEU A 49 11.76 1.07 -1.17
C LEU A 49 12.63 -0.02 -1.83
N TRP A 50 12.78 0.04 -3.15
CA TRP A 50 13.48 -0.98 -3.97
C TRP A 50 14.74 -0.45 -4.67
N ARG A 51 14.94 0.87 -4.66
CA ARG A 51 15.98 1.54 -5.45
C ARG A 51 16.57 2.67 -4.64
N LYS A 52 17.88 2.88 -4.78
CA LYS A 52 18.58 4.03 -4.24
C LYS A 52 19.15 4.81 -5.41
N CYS A 53 18.85 6.11 -5.48
CA CYS A 53 19.36 6.98 -6.53
C CYS A 53 20.24 8.06 -5.92
N THR A 54 21.45 8.24 -6.47
CA THR A 54 22.39 9.27 -6.03
C THR A 54 22.66 10.23 -7.17
N LYS A 55 22.85 11.50 -6.81
CA LYS A 55 23.23 12.57 -7.73
C LYS A 55 24.24 13.49 -7.06
N ALA A 56 25.39 13.66 -7.69
CA ALA A 56 26.39 14.63 -7.25
C ALA A 56 26.20 15.96 -7.99
N THR A 57 26.29 17.07 -7.25
CA THR A 57 26.21 18.42 -7.78
C THR A 57 27.41 19.22 -7.27
N ILE A 58 28.15 19.88 -8.17
CA ILE A 58 29.32 20.70 -7.81
C ILE A 58 28.89 22.17 -7.82
N LYS A 59 29.15 22.88 -6.72
CA LYS A 59 28.92 24.33 -6.64
C LYS A 59 30.15 25.06 -7.21
N ARG A 60 30.02 25.68 -8.39
CA ARG A 60 31.13 26.30 -9.14
C ARG A 60 31.69 27.59 -8.50
N ASN A 61 30.95 28.24 -7.60
CA ASN A 61 31.31 29.58 -7.07
C ASN A 61 32.25 29.58 -5.85
N GLN A 62 33.07 28.54 -5.65
CA GLN A 62 34.15 28.61 -4.65
C GLN A 62 35.43 29.09 -5.37
N PRO A 63 35.99 30.26 -5.02
CA PRO A 63 37.22 30.75 -5.62
C PRO A 63 38.33 29.72 -5.45
N ASN A 64 38.99 29.42 -6.57
CA ASN A 64 39.81 28.25 -6.78
C ASN A 64 41.05 28.22 -5.86
N THR A 65 40.95 27.52 -4.74
CA THR A 65 42.12 26.98 -4.00
C THR A 65 42.06 25.45 -3.95
N PHE A 66 41.59 24.82 -5.03
CA PHE A 66 41.56 23.37 -5.15
C PHE A 66 42.87 22.86 -5.77
N SER A 67 43.78 22.36 -4.94
CA SER A 67 44.98 21.65 -5.40
C SER A 67 44.61 20.29 -5.99
N PRO A 68 45.00 19.98 -7.25
CA PRO A 68 44.64 18.74 -7.95
C PRO A 68 45.16 17.42 -7.34
N HIS A 69 45.95 17.43 -6.26
CA HIS A 69 46.75 16.27 -5.85
C HIS A 69 46.14 15.37 -4.77
N MET A 70 44.86 15.55 -4.36
CA MET A 70 44.34 14.87 -3.15
C MET A 70 43.39 13.67 -3.40
N TRP A 71 43.21 13.21 -4.64
CA TRP A 71 42.17 12.22 -4.97
C TRP A 71 42.66 11.18 -5.99
N GLU A 72 43.74 10.48 -5.64
CA GLU A 72 44.33 9.41 -6.46
C GLU A 72 43.74 8.01 -6.16
N GLY A 73 42.65 7.92 -5.38
CA GLY A 73 42.07 6.65 -4.93
C GLY A 73 40.60 6.38 -5.26
N ALA A 74 39.88 7.30 -5.92
CA ALA A 74 38.47 7.13 -6.25
C ALA A 74 38.27 7.15 -7.78
N SER A 75 38.13 5.98 -8.39
CA SER A 75 37.91 5.83 -9.84
C SER A 75 36.48 6.20 -10.24
N TRP A 76 36.17 7.49 -10.24
CA TRP A 76 35.08 8.02 -11.06
C TRP A 76 35.73 8.72 -12.24
N THR A 77 35.54 8.18 -13.45
CA THR A 77 35.95 8.86 -14.68
C THR A 77 34.98 10.01 -14.93
N LEU A 78 35.51 11.23 -14.94
CA LEU A 78 34.78 12.48 -15.17
C LEU A 78 34.91 12.89 -16.65
N ASP A 79 34.79 11.91 -17.55
CA ASP A 79 34.82 12.13 -18.99
C ASP A 79 33.42 12.53 -19.47
N ALA A 80 33.35 13.62 -20.24
CA ALA A 80 32.18 14.21 -20.89
C ALA A 80 31.29 15.15 -20.05
N LEU A 81 31.81 16.32 -19.71
CA LEU A 81 31.01 17.49 -19.35
C LEU A 81 31.41 18.68 -20.24
N ASP A 82 30.66 18.88 -21.32
CA ASP A 82 30.69 20.11 -22.12
C ASP A 82 30.15 21.28 -21.28
N VAL A 83 30.99 22.27 -21.02
CA VAL A 83 30.65 23.42 -20.17
C VAL A 83 30.49 24.69 -21.02
N PRO A 84 29.27 25.26 -21.11
CA PRO A 84 29.07 26.60 -21.67
C PRO A 84 29.55 27.72 -20.72
N PRO A 85 29.82 28.93 -21.25
CA PRO A 85 30.40 30.05 -20.51
C PRO A 85 29.46 30.67 -19.44
N PRO A 86 30.03 31.39 -18.45
CA PRO A 86 29.36 31.70 -17.18
C PRO A 86 28.48 32.96 -17.23
N SER A 87 27.19 32.80 -16.90
CA SER A 87 26.33 33.89 -16.43
C SER A 87 25.38 33.34 -15.35
N ASN A 88 25.54 33.80 -14.10
CA ASN A 88 24.80 33.41 -12.88
C ASN A 88 25.04 31.96 -12.40
N GLU A 89 25.10 31.76 -11.07
CA GLU A 89 25.43 30.50 -10.35
C GLU A 89 25.18 29.19 -11.14
N THR A 90 26.17 28.73 -11.92
CA THR A 90 26.03 27.49 -12.67
C THR A 90 26.43 26.32 -11.79
N TYR A 91 25.47 25.49 -11.38
CA TYR A 91 25.74 24.19 -10.76
C TYR A 91 26.05 23.18 -11.86
N ILE A 92 27.15 22.44 -11.73
CA ILE A 92 27.38 21.28 -12.60
C ILE A 92 26.53 20.14 -12.04
N VAL A 93 25.56 19.70 -12.82
CA VAL A 93 24.56 18.72 -12.42
C VAL A 93 24.98 17.36 -12.97
N GLY A 94 25.49 16.48 -12.10
CA GLY A 94 25.80 15.10 -12.49
C GLY A 94 24.54 14.30 -12.87
N GLU A 95 24.74 13.22 -13.62
CA GLU A 95 23.67 12.28 -13.96
C GLU A 95 23.18 11.49 -12.72
N TRP A 96 21.92 11.06 -12.73
CA TRP A 96 21.37 10.19 -11.70
C TRP A 96 21.91 8.78 -11.82
N LYS A 97 22.58 8.28 -10.78
CA LYS A 97 22.99 6.87 -10.68
C LYS A 97 22.03 6.13 -9.75
N CYS A 98 21.19 5.27 -10.32
CA CYS A 98 20.23 4.47 -9.56
C CYS A 98 20.70 3.01 -9.46
N ALA A 99 20.82 2.50 -8.24
CA ALA A 99 21.10 1.10 -7.97
C ALA A 99 19.85 0.42 -7.41
N SER A 100 19.56 -0.80 -7.88
CA SER A 100 18.55 -1.66 -7.24
C SER A 100 19.09 -2.17 -5.91
N ILE A 101 18.26 -2.14 -4.88
CA ILE A 101 18.66 -2.62 -3.55
C ILE A 101 18.82 -4.15 -3.55
N GLU A 102 18.07 -4.88 -4.39
CA GLU A 102 18.12 -6.35 -4.47
C GLU A 102 19.49 -6.88 -4.93
N ASN A 103 20.14 -6.22 -5.89
CA ASN A 103 21.44 -6.66 -6.41
C ASN A 103 22.60 -6.32 -5.46
N SER A 104 22.46 -5.26 -4.66
CA SER A 104 23.38 -4.98 -3.55
C SER A 104 23.22 -6.03 -2.45
N PHE A 105 21.98 -6.46 -2.19
CA PHE A 105 21.66 -7.33 -1.06
C PHE A 105 22.29 -8.72 -1.17
N ILE A 106 22.30 -9.35 -2.36
CA ILE A 106 22.91 -10.69 -2.51
C ILE A 106 24.43 -10.64 -2.34
N VAL A 107 25.09 -9.57 -2.84
CA VAL A 107 26.54 -9.38 -2.71
C VAL A 107 26.92 -8.95 -1.29
N ASP A 108 26.06 -8.18 -0.63
CA ASP A 108 26.25 -7.76 0.75
C ASP A 108 25.91 -8.87 1.75
N ILE A 109 25.02 -9.84 1.51
CA ILE A 109 24.81 -10.93 2.48
C ILE A 109 26.06 -11.83 2.59
N SER A 110 26.74 -12.10 1.46
CA SER A 110 27.98 -12.89 1.48
C SER A 110 29.14 -12.16 2.17
N ASN A 111 29.20 -10.82 2.06
CA ASN A 111 30.27 -10.00 2.64
C ASN A 111 29.92 -9.41 4.03
N ALA A 112 28.64 -9.25 4.38
CA ALA A 112 28.17 -8.74 5.66
C ALA A 112 28.24 -9.78 6.77
N SER A 113 28.38 -11.07 6.45
CA SER A 113 28.60 -12.09 7.47
C SER A 113 29.96 -11.95 8.16
N SER A 114 30.96 -11.32 7.51
CA SER A 114 32.29 -11.09 8.11
C SER A 114 32.44 -9.72 8.80
N GLU A 115 31.64 -8.71 8.44
CA GLU A 115 31.64 -7.37 9.07
C GLU A 115 30.56 -7.15 10.15
N MET A 116 29.68 -8.12 10.38
CA MET A 116 28.56 -8.00 11.33
C MET A 116 28.96 -7.90 12.81
N ASN A 117 30.25 -8.04 13.13
CA ASN A 117 30.76 -7.80 14.48
C ASN A 117 31.19 -6.34 14.75
N SER A 118 31.16 -5.44 13.76
CA SER A 118 31.77 -4.12 13.95
C SER A 118 30.80 -2.95 14.23
N LYS A 119 29.70 -2.71 13.50
CA LYS A 119 28.78 -1.57 13.81
C LYS A 119 27.43 -1.60 13.06
N GLY A 120 26.39 -2.23 13.62
CA GLY A 120 24.97 -1.83 13.48
C GLY A 120 24.26 -1.75 12.10
N THR A 121 24.93 -1.90 10.97
CA THR A 121 24.39 -1.61 9.62
C THR A 121 23.38 -2.62 9.07
N GLY A 122 23.44 -3.88 9.52
CA GLY A 122 22.56 -4.95 9.00
C GLY A 122 21.08 -4.80 9.38
N LYS A 123 20.78 -4.20 10.54
CA LYS A 123 19.39 -4.03 11.01
C LYS A 123 18.58 -3.16 10.06
N PHE A 124 19.17 -2.09 9.54
CA PHE A 124 18.53 -1.19 8.58
C PHE A 124 18.01 -1.93 7.35
N CYS A 125 18.85 -2.77 6.73
CA CYS A 125 18.51 -3.45 5.49
C CYS A 125 17.36 -4.45 5.67
N VAL A 126 17.35 -5.16 6.80
CA VAL A 126 16.29 -6.11 7.13
C VAL A 126 14.97 -5.39 7.40
N LEU A 127 14.99 -4.32 8.20
CA LEU A 127 13.77 -3.53 8.46
C LEU A 127 13.23 -2.87 7.18
N TRP A 128 14.11 -2.28 6.36
CA TRP A 128 13.71 -1.58 5.13
C TRP A 128 13.14 -2.53 4.08
N SER A 129 13.78 -3.68 3.85
CA SER A 129 13.26 -4.69 2.92
C SER A 129 11.93 -5.27 3.41
N THR A 130 11.80 -5.53 4.73
CA THR A 130 10.53 -5.97 5.33
C THR A 130 9.40 -4.96 5.08
N ALA A 131 9.67 -3.66 5.27
CA ALA A 131 8.71 -2.60 4.94
C ALA A 131 8.32 -2.65 3.45
N GLY A 132 9.29 -2.87 2.57
CA GLY A 132 9.09 -3.17 1.15
C GLY A 132 8.08 -4.27 0.90
N TYR A 133 8.32 -5.46 1.44
CA TYR A 133 7.45 -6.61 1.27
C TYR A 133 6.05 -6.39 1.86
N LEU A 134 5.93 -5.72 3.01
CA LEU A 134 4.64 -5.39 3.60
C LEU A 134 3.81 -4.47 2.69
N THR A 135 4.43 -3.50 2.01
CA THR A 135 3.71 -2.66 1.04
C THR A 135 3.20 -3.47 -0.15
N ILE A 136 4.01 -4.37 -0.73
CA ILE A 136 3.58 -5.26 -1.82
C ILE A 136 2.43 -6.16 -1.35
N LEU A 137 2.59 -6.81 -0.19
CA LEU A 137 1.61 -7.70 0.40
C LEU A 137 0.28 -6.97 0.65
N SER A 138 0.33 -5.68 1.02
CA SER A 138 -0.87 -4.86 1.23
C SER A 138 -1.67 -4.57 -0.04
N LEU A 139 -1.06 -4.63 -1.23
CA LEU A 139 -1.73 -4.38 -2.51
C LEU A 139 -2.60 -5.56 -2.96
N LEU A 140 -2.22 -6.79 -2.61
CA LEU A 140 -2.99 -8.01 -2.95
C LEU A 140 -4.45 -7.98 -2.45
N PRO A 141 -4.75 -7.71 -1.17
CA PRO A 141 -6.13 -7.62 -0.69
C PRO A 141 -6.90 -6.42 -1.28
N LEU A 142 -6.22 -5.34 -1.66
CA LEU A 142 -6.83 -4.20 -2.36
C LEU A 142 -7.27 -4.59 -3.77
N LEU A 143 -6.39 -5.27 -4.53
CA LEU A 143 -6.72 -5.77 -5.87
C LEU A 143 -7.87 -6.78 -5.82
N ALA A 144 -7.85 -7.72 -4.87
CA ALA A 144 -8.94 -8.65 -4.65
C ALA A 144 -10.27 -7.94 -4.32
N SER A 145 -10.22 -6.89 -3.50
CA SER A 145 -11.37 -6.03 -3.19
C SER A 145 -11.89 -5.30 -4.43
N CYS A 146 -10.99 -4.83 -5.30
CA CYS A 146 -11.32 -4.13 -6.52
C CYS A 146 -12.07 -5.04 -7.49
N VAL A 147 -11.53 -6.24 -7.74
CA VAL A 147 -12.17 -7.25 -8.58
C VAL A 147 -13.53 -7.64 -8.00
N ALA A 148 -13.64 -7.85 -6.68
CA ALA A 148 -14.91 -8.16 -6.04
C ALA A 148 -15.96 -7.04 -6.21
N LEU A 149 -15.57 -5.77 -6.06
CA LEU A 149 -16.45 -4.62 -6.29
C LEU A 149 -16.84 -4.48 -7.75
N LEU A 150 -15.90 -4.69 -8.67
CA LEU A 150 -16.14 -4.65 -10.12
C LEU A 150 -17.15 -5.73 -10.53
N VAL A 151 -16.98 -6.97 -10.07
CA VAL A 151 -17.95 -8.05 -10.32
C VAL A 151 -19.34 -7.71 -9.76
N ILE A 152 -19.42 -7.09 -8.57
CA ILE A 152 -20.69 -6.66 -7.98
C ILE A 152 -21.34 -5.52 -8.79
N ALA A 153 -20.53 -4.58 -9.27
CA ALA A 153 -20.96 -3.42 -10.05
C ALA A 153 -21.43 -3.85 -11.46
N VAL A 154 -20.58 -4.57 -12.19
CA VAL A 154 -20.78 -4.96 -13.59
C VAL A 154 -21.80 -6.08 -13.74
N GLY A 155 -21.74 -7.14 -12.91
CA GLY A 155 -22.43 -8.42 -13.17
C GLY A 155 -23.91 -8.28 -13.54
N ALA A 156 -24.22 -8.17 -14.83
CA ALA A 156 -25.53 -7.78 -15.35
C ALA A 156 -26.51 -8.95 -15.49
N GLY A 157 -26.03 -10.20 -15.47
CA GLY A 157 -26.86 -11.40 -15.56
C GLY A 157 -27.34 -11.90 -14.20
N GLU A 158 -28.64 -12.23 -14.12
CA GLU A 158 -29.34 -12.90 -13.02
C GLU A 158 -29.60 -12.12 -11.70
N ARG A 159 -30.87 -11.72 -11.53
CA ARG A 159 -31.36 -10.95 -10.37
C ARG A 159 -31.37 -11.74 -9.05
N GLN A 160 -31.42 -13.07 -9.09
CA GLN A 160 -31.60 -13.92 -7.89
C GLN A 160 -30.29 -14.22 -7.16
N VAL A 161 -29.23 -14.64 -7.87
CA VAL A 161 -27.88 -14.89 -7.29
C VAL A 161 -27.33 -13.62 -6.62
N ARG A 162 -27.71 -12.45 -7.14
CA ARG A 162 -27.31 -11.12 -6.66
C ARG A 162 -27.79 -10.77 -5.24
N LYS A 163 -28.94 -11.27 -4.80
CA LYS A 163 -29.51 -10.90 -3.48
C LYS A 163 -28.78 -11.59 -2.33
N SER A 164 -28.32 -12.83 -2.53
CA SER A 164 -27.59 -13.59 -1.50
C SER A 164 -26.15 -13.08 -1.35
N ARG A 165 -25.43 -12.94 -2.47
CA ARG A 165 -24.01 -12.51 -2.47
C ARG A 165 -23.81 -11.11 -1.85
N ARG A 166 -24.70 -10.15 -2.11
CA ARG A 166 -24.61 -8.78 -1.54
C ARG A 166 -24.68 -8.71 -0.02
N LYS A 167 -25.38 -9.66 0.63
CA LYS A 167 -25.54 -9.65 2.10
C LYS A 167 -24.26 -10.08 2.83
N LYS A 168 -23.43 -10.91 2.18
CA LYS A 168 -22.19 -11.44 2.75
C LYS A 168 -20.95 -10.74 2.20
N GLY A 169 -20.95 -10.32 0.94
CA GLY A 169 -19.77 -9.80 0.23
C GLY A 169 -19.16 -8.52 0.84
N TRP A 170 -19.97 -7.64 1.44
CA TRP A 170 -19.44 -6.41 2.06
C TRP A 170 -18.49 -6.68 3.23
N LYS A 171 -18.66 -7.81 3.94
CA LYS A 171 -17.76 -8.18 5.05
C LYS A 171 -16.37 -8.56 4.54
N GLY A 172 -16.31 -9.28 3.41
CA GLY A 172 -15.04 -9.68 2.79
C GLY A 172 -14.27 -8.45 2.31
N VAL A 173 -14.93 -7.58 1.53
CA VAL A 173 -14.31 -6.33 1.04
C VAL A 173 -13.84 -5.44 2.19
N ALA A 174 -14.67 -5.26 3.23
CA ALA A 174 -14.28 -4.49 4.41
C ALA A 174 -13.07 -5.11 5.12
N GLY A 175 -13.05 -6.43 5.32
CA GLY A 175 -11.94 -7.15 5.94
C GLY A 175 -10.63 -7.01 5.15
N CYS A 176 -10.68 -7.13 3.83
CA CYS A 176 -9.51 -6.92 2.96
C CYS A 176 -8.99 -5.48 3.02
N CYS A 177 -9.87 -4.47 3.04
CA CYS A 177 -9.47 -3.07 3.20
C CYS A 177 -8.80 -2.81 4.57
N LEU A 178 -9.34 -3.40 5.65
CA LEU A 178 -8.74 -3.28 6.98
C LEU A 178 -7.37 -3.95 7.05
N PHE A 179 -7.25 -5.17 6.52
CA PHE A 179 -5.98 -5.89 6.49
C PHE A 179 -4.92 -5.13 5.70
N SER A 180 -5.28 -4.59 4.53
CA SER A 180 -4.39 -3.72 3.75
C SER A 180 -3.95 -2.49 4.54
N ALA A 181 -4.89 -1.80 5.19
CA ALA A 181 -4.58 -0.62 6.00
C ALA A 181 -3.60 -0.93 7.14
N ILE A 182 -3.78 -2.04 7.85
CA ILE A 182 -2.87 -2.48 8.92
C ILE A 182 -1.46 -2.72 8.38
N LEU A 183 -1.32 -3.44 7.26
CA LEU A 183 -0.01 -3.70 6.66
C LEU A 183 0.68 -2.41 6.22
N GLN A 184 -0.05 -1.46 5.63
CA GLN A 184 0.50 -0.15 5.26
C GLN A 184 0.92 0.67 6.48
N ILE A 185 0.12 0.63 7.56
CA ILE A 185 0.46 1.27 8.83
C ILE A 185 1.75 0.73 9.40
N ILE A 186 1.92 -0.60 9.43
CA ILE A 186 3.16 -1.23 9.88
C ILE A 186 4.33 -0.81 8.98
N ALA A 187 4.16 -0.80 7.66
CA ALA A 187 5.22 -0.44 6.71
C ALA A 187 5.70 1.01 6.89
N PHE A 188 4.80 2.01 6.93
CA PHE A 188 5.24 3.39 7.14
C PHE A 188 5.72 3.64 8.57
N ALA A 189 5.20 2.92 9.57
CA ALA A 189 5.69 2.99 10.95
C ALA A 189 7.13 2.47 11.04
N MET A 190 7.46 1.39 10.33
CA MET A 190 8.85 0.91 10.21
C MET A 190 9.75 1.95 9.54
N ALA A 191 9.32 2.53 8.42
CA ALA A 191 10.09 3.59 7.75
C ALA A 191 10.32 4.81 8.65
N ALA A 192 9.30 5.24 9.39
CA ALA A 192 9.38 6.33 10.35
C ALA A 192 10.27 6.01 11.56
N HIS A 193 10.21 4.76 12.06
CA HIS A 193 11.07 4.28 13.13
C HIS A 193 12.53 4.35 12.70
N VAL A 194 12.85 3.78 11.54
CA VAL A 194 14.19 3.80 10.94
C VAL A 194 14.70 5.22 10.71
N PHE A 195 13.84 6.11 10.19
CA PHE A 195 14.18 7.53 10.00
C PHE A 195 14.57 8.21 11.33
N ARG A 196 13.92 7.82 12.44
CA ARG A 196 14.18 8.38 13.77
C ARG A 196 15.41 7.76 14.45
N THR A 197 15.61 6.45 14.33
CA THR A 197 16.71 5.73 15.00
C THR A 197 18.05 5.88 14.28
N ASP A 198 18.06 5.90 12.94
CA ASP A 198 19.29 5.97 12.14
C ASP A 198 19.66 7.41 11.74
N SER A 199 19.35 8.38 12.61
CA SER A 199 19.69 9.80 12.40
C SER A 199 21.17 10.09 12.10
N PRO A 200 22.19 9.35 12.59
CA PRO A 200 23.57 9.62 12.17
C PRO A 200 23.85 9.20 10.72
N ARG A 201 23.08 8.24 10.17
CA ARG A 201 23.21 7.79 8.77
C ARG A 201 22.47 8.72 7.82
N PHE A 202 21.31 9.20 8.26
CA PHE A 202 20.52 10.21 7.57
C PHE A 202 20.98 11.60 8.02
N LEU A 203 22.04 12.10 7.38
CA LEU A 203 22.66 13.40 7.69
C LEU A 203 21.65 14.53 7.92
N ILE A 204 22.10 15.58 8.63
CA ILE A 204 21.41 16.72 9.26
C ILE A 204 20.27 17.38 8.42
N HIS A 205 20.10 17.03 7.14
CA HIS A 205 19.06 17.53 6.23
C HIS A 205 18.20 16.46 5.55
N ALA A 206 18.06 15.27 6.13
CA ALA A 206 17.13 14.27 5.61
C ALA A 206 15.67 14.69 5.82
N ARG A 207 14.83 14.56 4.79
CA ARG A 207 13.39 14.82 4.86
C ARG A 207 12.59 13.67 4.27
N LEU A 208 11.37 13.48 4.77
CA LEU A 208 10.37 12.56 4.23
C LEU A 208 9.66 13.23 3.04
N TYR A 209 9.63 12.55 1.89
CA TYR A 209 9.14 13.11 0.62
C TYR A 209 7.80 12.50 0.18
N THR A 210 7.38 12.79 -1.04
CA THR A 210 6.04 12.54 -1.59
C THR A 210 5.59 11.11 -1.41
N SER A 211 6.46 10.12 -1.67
CA SER A 211 6.07 8.70 -1.60
C SER A 211 5.66 8.26 -0.19
N PHE A 212 6.31 8.81 0.83
CA PHE A 212 5.92 8.57 2.22
C PHE A 212 4.50 9.10 2.49
N TRP A 213 4.20 10.32 2.04
CA TRP A 213 2.86 10.89 2.20
C TRP A 213 1.80 10.19 1.35
N LEU A 214 2.16 9.65 0.19
CA LEU A 214 1.27 8.85 -0.65
C LEU A 214 0.84 7.55 0.04
N ILE A 215 1.77 6.82 0.69
CA ILE A 215 1.42 5.59 1.40
C ILE A 215 0.59 5.88 2.65
N VAL A 216 0.87 6.98 3.37
CA VAL A 216 0.05 7.45 4.49
C VAL A 216 -1.36 7.80 4.00
N GLY A 217 -1.48 8.54 2.88
CA GLY A 217 -2.76 8.84 2.24
C GLY A 217 -3.52 7.59 1.80
N ALA A 218 -2.85 6.62 1.18
CA ALA A 218 -3.46 5.35 0.78
C ALA A 218 -3.99 4.54 1.98
N SER A 219 -3.23 4.52 3.09
CA SER A 219 -3.63 3.82 4.31
C SER A 219 -4.86 4.46 4.98
N THR A 220 -4.91 5.80 5.02
CA THR A 220 -6.04 6.54 5.58
C THR A 220 -7.30 6.38 4.73
N LEU A 221 -7.17 6.40 3.39
CA LEU A 221 -8.27 6.09 2.47
C LEU A 221 -8.79 4.66 2.64
N SER A 222 -7.90 3.68 2.84
CA SER A 222 -8.28 2.28 3.10
C SER A 222 -9.06 2.14 4.41
N LEU A 223 -8.63 2.84 5.48
CA LEU A 223 -9.32 2.87 6.76
C LEU A 223 -10.69 3.57 6.64
N ALA A 224 -10.76 4.68 5.91
CA ALA A 224 -12.00 5.39 5.64
C ALA A 224 -13.00 4.53 4.84
N LEU A 225 -12.53 3.79 3.84
CA LEU A 225 -13.34 2.82 3.10
C LEU A 225 -13.87 1.70 3.99
N PHE A 226 -13.02 1.15 4.87
CA PHE A 226 -13.45 0.17 5.87
C PHE A 226 -14.55 0.75 6.78
N GLY A 227 -14.35 1.95 7.33
CA GLY A 227 -15.34 2.63 8.17
C GLY A 227 -16.65 2.90 7.44
N ALA A 228 -16.60 3.40 6.20
CA ALA A 228 -17.79 3.67 5.41
C ALA A 228 -18.56 2.38 5.06
N LEU A 229 -17.86 1.31 4.67
CA LEU A 229 -18.49 0.02 4.34
C LEU A 229 -19.10 -0.67 5.56
N THR A 230 -18.42 -0.61 6.71
CA THR A 230 -18.94 -1.16 7.97
C THR A 230 -20.14 -0.37 8.49
N PHE A 231 -20.05 0.97 8.50
CA PHE A 231 -21.14 1.85 8.89
C PHE A 231 -22.39 1.64 8.02
N THR A 232 -22.22 1.63 6.68
CA THR A 232 -23.33 1.36 5.76
C THR A 232 -23.90 -0.06 5.92
N GLY A 233 -23.05 -1.04 6.21
CA GLY A 233 -23.43 -2.42 6.53
C GLY A 233 -24.30 -2.52 7.78
N LEU A 234 -23.90 -1.87 8.87
CA LEU A 234 -24.63 -1.85 10.13
C LEU A 234 -25.94 -1.06 10.02
N ALA A 235 -25.92 0.10 9.37
CA ALA A 235 -27.12 0.91 9.13
C ALA A 235 -28.17 0.17 8.29
N ALA A 236 -27.73 -0.63 7.31
CA ALA A 236 -28.62 -1.47 6.52
C ALA A 236 -29.28 -2.58 7.36
N ARG A 237 -28.57 -3.14 8.36
CA ARG A 237 -29.12 -4.13 9.30
C ARG A 237 -30.10 -3.51 10.29
N ALA A 238 -29.83 -2.28 10.75
CA ALA A 238 -30.72 -1.52 11.62
C ALA A 238 -32.03 -1.08 10.93
N GLY A 239 -32.23 -1.40 9.63
CA GLY A 239 -33.46 -1.10 8.92
C GLY A 239 -33.65 0.39 8.60
N LYS A 240 -32.58 1.21 8.69
CA LYS A 240 -32.66 2.64 8.35
C LYS A 240 -33.05 2.80 6.87
N ARG A 241 -34.09 3.61 6.60
CA ARG A 241 -34.71 3.74 5.27
C ARG A 241 -33.73 4.20 4.18
N TRP A 242 -32.73 5.02 4.55
CA TRP A 242 -31.69 5.48 3.63
C TRP A 242 -30.74 4.35 3.18
N ALA A 243 -30.43 3.38 4.06
CA ALA A 243 -29.52 2.26 3.78
C ALA A 243 -30.22 1.00 3.25
N GLY A 244 -31.41 0.67 3.79
CA GLY A 244 -32.14 -0.58 3.52
C GLY A 244 -33.04 -0.56 2.28
N GLY A 245 -33.46 0.62 1.82
CA GLY A 245 -34.47 0.76 0.76
C GLY A 245 -35.90 0.52 1.26
N ARG A 246 -36.91 0.91 0.45
CA ARG A 246 -38.33 0.93 0.85
C ARG A 246 -38.92 -0.43 1.26
N SER A 247 -38.31 -1.56 0.86
CA SER A 247 -38.84 -2.90 1.15
C SER A 247 -38.60 -3.41 2.58
N ALA A 248 -37.71 -2.78 3.36
CA ALA A 248 -37.43 -3.26 4.73
C ALA A 248 -38.56 -2.96 5.73
N GLY A 249 -39.38 -1.94 5.48
CA GLY A 249 -40.46 -1.53 6.40
C GLY A 249 -41.70 -2.45 6.37
N LYS A 250 -41.92 -3.21 5.28
CA LYS A 250 -43.22 -3.89 5.07
C LYS A 250 -43.35 -5.25 5.75
N LYS A 251 -42.25 -5.84 6.24
CA LYS A 251 -42.28 -7.18 6.88
C LYS A 251 -42.58 -7.17 8.38
N ARG A 252 -42.44 -6.02 9.08
CA ARG A 252 -42.66 -5.97 10.54
C ARG A 252 -44.16 -5.97 10.93
N GLY A 253 -45.06 -5.71 9.98
CA GLY A 253 -46.51 -5.71 10.22
C GLY A 253 -47.24 -7.02 9.90
N ARG A 254 -46.56 -8.06 9.38
CA ARG A 254 -47.24 -9.29 8.92
C ARG A 254 -47.10 -10.50 9.85
N HIS A 255 -46.40 -10.37 10.98
CA HIS A 255 -46.26 -11.43 11.98
C HIS A 255 -47.28 -11.37 13.13
N GLY A 256 -48.28 -10.49 13.05
CA GLY A 256 -49.32 -10.33 14.08
C GLY A 256 -50.67 -11.00 13.77
N ARG A 257 -50.81 -11.78 12.69
CA ARG A 257 -51.99 -12.62 12.49
C ARG A 257 -51.61 -14.07 12.67
N ASN A 258 -51.73 -14.55 13.90
CA ASN A 258 -52.07 -15.95 14.14
C ASN A 258 -53.44 -16.18 13.51
N PRO A 259 -53.60 -17.05 12.49
CA PRO A 259 -54.87 -17.70 12.25
C PRO A 259 -55.01 -18.73 13.38
N SER A 260 -55.49 -18.27 14.53
CA SER A 260 -56.13 -19.14 15.49
C SER A 260 -57.50 -19.51 14.91
N THR A 261 -57.59 -20.70 14.32
CA THR A 261 -58.78 -21.51 13.98
C THR A 261 -58.25 -22.54 12.97
N GLY A 262 -57.91 -23.77 13.35
CA GLY A 262 -58.81 -24.75 13.94
C GLY A 262 -59.19 -25.74 12.84
N SER A 263 -58.62 -26.95 12.88
CA SER A 263 -59.11 -28.22 12.30
C SER A 263 -57.91 -29.17 12.24
N ALA A 264 -57.68 -30.05 13.21
CA ALA A 264 -58.38 -31.31 13.41
C ALA A 264 -58.23 -32.28 12.23
N ARG A 265 -57.76 -33.50 12.57
CA ARG A 265 -57.69 -34.75 11.77
C ARG A 265 -56.65 -34.73 10.63
N GLN A 266 -55.80 -35.74 10.46
CA GLN A 266 -56.02 -37.17 10.68
C GLN A 266 -54.68 -37.88 10.94
N ALA A 267 -54.68 -38.72 11.96
CA ALA A 267 -53.73 -39.81 12.10
C ALA A 267 -54.03 -40.89 11.04
N GLY A 268 -52.97 -41.48 10.49
CA GLY A 268 -52.94 -42.62 9.58
C GLY A 268 -51.48 -42.76 9.15
N ALA A 269 -50.61 -43.50 9.84
CA ALA A 269 -50.64 -44.94 10.09
C ALA A 269 -50.85 -45.74 8.80
N THR A 270 -49.74 -46.05 8.12
CA THR A 270 -49.40 -47.32 7.44
C THR A 270 -47.99 -47.11 6.86
N ALA A 271 -46.97 -47.75 7.42
CA ALA A 271 -46.55 -49.13 7.13
C ALA A 271 -45.72 -49.20 5.84
N ASP A 272 -44.54 -49.82 6.00
CA ASP A 272 -43.77 -50.60 5.03
C ASP A 272 -43.72 -50.14 3.56
N GLU A 273 -42.51 -50.02 2.99
CA GLU A 273 -42.01 -51.10 2.12
C GLU A 273 -40.53 -50.91 1.80
N ASN A 274 -39.82 -52.04 1.88
CA ASN A 274 -38.49 -52.30 1.37
C ASN A 274 -38.29 -51.81 -0.07
N ALA A 275 -37.06 -51.37 -0.40
CA ALA A 275 -36.19 -52.15 -1.30
C ALA A 275 -34.87 -51.41 -1.64
N PRO A 276 -33.75 -52.16 -1.72
CA PRO A 276 -32.50 -51.76 -2.37
C PRO A 276 -32.55 -52.10 -3.87
N LEU A 277 -31.62 -51.57 -4.68
CA LEU A 277 -31.01 -52.13 -5.90
C LEU A 277 -30.27 -50.96 -6.62
N LEU A 278 -28.93 -50.95 -6.63
CA LEU A 278 -28.04 -51.50 -7.67
C LEU A 278 -28.15 -50.78 -9.04
N ASN A 279 -26.98 -50.34 -9.54
CA ASN A 279 -26.55 -50.11 -10.93
C ASN A 279 -25.74 -48.79 -11.01
N ALA A 280 -24.57 -48.68 -11.63
CA ALA A 280 -23.52 -49.57 -12.10
C ALA A 280 -22.29 -48.67 -12.33
#